data_AF-A0A660PUL1-F1
#
_entry.id   AF-A0A660PUL1-F1
#
_cell.length_a   1.000
_cell.length_b   1.000
_cell.length_c   1.000
_cell.angle_alpha   90.00
_cell.angle_beta   90.00
_cell.angle_gamma   90.00
#
_symmetry.space_group_name_H-M   'P 1'
#
loop_
_entity.id
_entity.type
_entity.pdbx_description
1 polymer ?
#
loop_
_entity_poly.entity_id
_entity_poly.type
_entity_poly.pdbx_seq_one_letter_code
_entity_poly.pdbx_strand_id
1 'polypeptide(L)'
;MSHQVTEQRPSVMERLADDGYWIARAAKHLANGKHSIVVQLCKEHLIEEPATVSGRLIYAMALYRAGQQEAASEQFHRVLSLDPDHVVALKYLGDIKFAVGDQPAAMANYRRVLQIDSQCQGLRSTVLLQPRTVTRTITLAGKAEPKPERVAGSLRKIPFYTETIGDLYMEQGCIRLAAEVYRHLHKLSENPRLADKLQRAEGKIREKEH
;
A
#
# COMPACT_ATOMS: atom_id res chain seq x y z
N MET A 1 46.03 -11.86 13.47
CA MET A 1 44.89 -10.94 13.72
C MET A 1 44.51 -10.32 12.39
N SER A 2 43.47 -10.84 11.76
CA SER A 2 42.93 -10.31 10.50
C SER A 2 41.50 -9.91 10.79
N HIS A 3 41.28 -8.62 11.05
CA HIS A 3 39.94 -8.08 11.27
C HIS A 3 39.16 -8.17 9.96
N GLN A 4 38.24 -9.14 9.89
CA GLN A 4 37.15 -9.14 8.91
C GLN A 4 36.30 -7.91 9.19
N VAL A 5 36.48 -6.85 8.40
CA VAL A 5 35.50 -5.79 8.29
C VAL A 5 34.37 -6.37 7.43
N THR A 6 33.30 -6.79 8.09
CA THR A 6 32.03 -7.13 7.46
C THR A 6 31.51 -5.90 6.71
N GLU A 7 31.87 -5.76 5.43
CA GLU A 7 31.32 -4.75 4.54
C GLU A 7 29.82 -4.98 4.38
N GLN A 8 29.03 -4.23 5.15
CA GLN A 8 27.59 -4.11 4.92
C GLN A 8 27.39 -3.42 3.57
N ARG A 9 27.15 -4.20 2.51
CA ARG A 9 26.88 -3.66 1.18
C ARG A 9 25.61 -2.78 1.21
N PRO A 10 25.65 -1.53 0.71
CA PRO A 10 24.52 -0.60 0.74
C PRO A 10 23.34 -1.10 -0.12
N SER A 11 22.11 -0.75 0.27
CA SER A 11 20.85 -1.22 -0.33
C SER A 11 20.78 -0.94 -1.85
N VAL A 12 19.96 -1.69 -2.60
CA VAL A 12 19.69 -1.35 -4.02
C VAL A 12 19.05 0.04 -4.08
N MET A 13 18.29 0.41 -3.05
CA MET A 13 17.72 1.74 -2.87
C MET A 13 18.73 2.81 -2.46
N GLU A 14 19.86 2.43 -1.86
CA GLU A 14 20.92 3.37 -1.48
C GLU A 14 21.74 3.72 -2.73
N ARG A 15 22.00 2.72 -3.59
CA ARG A 15 22.56 2.93 -4.93
C ARG A 15 21.59 3.61 -5.90
N LEU A 16 20.29 3.29 -5.87
CA LEU A 16 19.27 3.96 -6.70
C LEU A 16 18.92 5.38 -6.21
N ALA A 17 19.08 5.67 -4.92
CA ALA A 17 18.99 7.04 -4.41
C ALA A 17 20.19 7.89 -4.83
N ASP A 18 21.36 7.27 -4.98
CA ASP A 18 22.55 7.90 -5.57
C ASP A 18 22.49 7.94 -7.12
N ASP A 19 21.77 7.01 -7.77
CA ASP A 19 21.56 6.91 -9.24
C ASP A 19 20.25 7.58 -9.76
N GLY A 20 19.53 8.36 -8.96
CA GLY A 20 18.44 9.21 -9.47
C GLY A 20 17.03 8.59 -9.54
N TYR A 21 16.74 7.50 -8.81
CA TYR A 21 15.37 6.99 -8.66
C TYR A 21 14.59 7.79 -7.61
N TRP A 22 13.87 8.82 -8.08
CA TRP A 22 13.19 9.81 -7.25
C TRP A 22 12.16 9.22 -6.28
N ILE A 23 11.54 8.08 -6.59
CA ILE A 23 10.49 7.44 -5.77
C ILE A 23 11.07 6.92 -4.46
N ALA A 24 12.24 6.27 -4.49
CA ALA A 24 12.91 5.80 -3.29
C ALA A 24 13.35 6.98 -2.40
N ARG A 25 13.85 8.06 -3.02
CA ARG A 25 14.19 9.30 -2.33
C ARG A 25 12.96 9.95 -1.70
N ALA A 26 11.84 10.00 -2.42
CA ALA A 26 10.57 10.52 -1.94
C ALA A 26 10.04 9.71 -0.74
N ALA A 27 10.09 8.37 -0.81
CA ALA A 27 9.71 7.50 0.30
C ALA A 27 10.58 7.74 1.55
N LYS A 28 11.91 7.89 1.37
CA LYS A 28 12.84 8.21 2.46
C LYS A 28 12.52 9.56 3.10
N HIS A 29 12.22 10.59 2.31
CA HIS A 29 11.83 11.90 2.85
C HIS A 29 10.47 11.84 3.55
N LEU A 30 9.53 11.03 3.05
CA LEU A 30 8.22 10.81 3.66
C LEU A 30 8.35 10.15 5.04
N ALA A 31 9.20 9.13 5.17
CA ALA A 31 9.50 8.48 6.45
C ALA A 31 10.12 9.46 7.46
N ASN A 32 10.95 10.40 6.98
CA ASN A 32 11.56 11.46 7.79
C ASN A 32 10.62 12.64 8.10
N GLY A 33 9.34 12.58 7.73
CA GLY A 33 8.36 13.64 7.97
C GLY A 33 8.55 14.91 7.12
N LYS A 34 9.42 14.86 6.10
CA LYS A 34 9.74 16.01 5.24
C LYS A 34 8.71 16.14 4.10
N HIS A 35 7.44 16.30 4.46
CA HIS A 35 6.31 16.25 3.53
C HIS A 35 6.37 17.29 2.40
N SER A 36 6.85 18.51 2.69
CA SER A 36 6.99 19.58 1.71
C SER A 36 7.96 19.23 0.57
N ILE A 37 9.12 18.65 0.92
CA ILE A 37 10.12 18.19 -0.06
C ILE A 37 9.53 17.08 -0.93
N VAL A 38 8.79 16.14 -0.33
CA VAL A 38 8.14 15.05 -1.06
C VAL A 38 7.12 15.59 -2.05
N VAL A 39 6.27 16.53 -1.63
CA VAL A 39 5.27 17.17 -2.50
C VAL A 39 5.93 17.82 -3.70
N GLN A 40 7.02 18.57 -3.50
CA GLN A 40 7.73 19.22 -4.60
C GLN A 40 8.35 18.20 -5.56
N LEU A 41 9.08 17.22 -5.02
CA LEU A 41 9.72 16.17 -5.80
C LEU A 41 8.69 15.38 -6.63
N CYS A 42 7.55 15.03 -6.05
CA CYS A 42 6.50 14.32 -6.76
C CYS A 42 5.86 15.18 -7.86
N LYS A 43 5.66 16.48 -7.62
CA LYS A 43 5.10 17.39 -8.64
C LYS A 43 6.01 17.51 -9.86
N GLU A 44 7.32 17.55 -9.65
CA GLU A 44 8.31 17.64 -10.74
C GLU A 44 8.32 16.36 -11.58
N HIS A 45 8.37 15.18 -10.92
CA HIS A 45 8.55 13.92 -11.65
C HIS A 45 7.26 13.25 -12.14
N LEU A 46 6.10 13.50 -11.51
CA LEU A 46 4.82 12.92 -11.97
C LEU A 46 4.28 13.57 -13.25
N ILE A 47 4.85 14.70 -13.69
CA ILE A 47 4.57 15.28 -15.01
C ILE A 47 5.13 14.36 -16.11
N GLU A 48 6.36 13.88 -15.91
CA GLU A 48 7.07 13.00 -16.85
C GLU A 48 6.57 11.55 -16.78
N GLU A 49 6.24 11.06 -15.57
CA GLU A 49 5.75 9.70 -15.35
C GLU A 49 4.36 9.66 -14.68
N PRO A 50 3.30 10.07 -15.39
CA PRO A 50 1.97 10.21 -14.79
C PRO A 50 1.32 8.87 -14.38
N ALA A 51 1.76 7.74 -14.95
CA ALA A 51 1.18 6.43 -14.69
C ALA A 51 1.79 5.71 -13.46
N THR A 52 2.78 6.30 -12.79
CA THR A 52 3.51 5.60 -11.73
C THR A 52 2.75 5.59 -10.41
N VAL A 53 2.07 4.46 -10.12
CA VAL A 53 1.26 4.23 -8.91
C VAL A 53 2.06 4.52 -7.63
N SER A 54 3.29 3.99 -7.52
CA SER A 54 4.16 4.18 -6.35
C SER A 54 4.43 5.66 -6.05
N GLY A 55 4.77 6.43 -7.09
CA GLY A 55 5.06 7.86 -6.98
C GLY A 55 3.82 8.66 -6.61
N ARG A 56 2.68 8.34 -7.22
CA ARG A 56 1.41 9.01 -6.91
C ARG A 56 0.91 8.68 -5.50
N LEU A 57 1.12 7.46 -5.02
CA LEU A 57 0.81 7.05 -3.67
C LEU A 57 1.63 7.86 -2.64
N ILE A 58 2.95 7.96 -2.85
CA ILE A 58 3.84 8.75 -2.00
C ILE A 58 3.41 10.23 -1.98
N TYR A 59 3.03 10.76 -3.15
CA TYR A 59 2.52 12.13 -3.25
C TYR A 59 1.25 12.33 -2.42
N ALA A 60 0.26 11.44 -2.59
CA ALA A 60 -0.99 11.48 -1.85
C ALA A 60 -0.77 11.38 -0.32
N MET A 61 0.13 10.50 0.12
CA MET A 61 0.50 10.36 1.52
C MET A 61 1.18 11.61 2.08
N ALA A 62 2.07 12.24 1.29
CA ALA A 62 2.72 13.49 1.69
C ALA A 62 1.71 14.63 1.85
N LEU A 63 0.76 14.77 0.91
CA LEU A 63 -0.33 15.75 1.00
C LEU A 63 -1.20 15.49 2.24
N TYR A 64 -1.57 14.23 2.50
CA TYR A 64 -2.37 13.86 3.66
C TYR A 64 -1.67 14.25 4.97
N ARG A 65 -0.38 13.92 5.10
CA ARG A 65 0.43 14.27 6.29
C ARG A 65 0.71 15.76 6.41
N ALA A 66 0.67 16.51 5.30
CA ALA A 66 0.74 17.96 5.28
C ALA A 66 -0.60 18.64 5.60
N GLY A 67 -1.67 17.88 5.89
CA GLY A 67 -3.00 18.40 6.19
C GLY A 67 -3.83 18.79 4.96
N GLN A 68 -3.33 18.57 3.74
CA GLN A 68 -4.02 18.91 2.49
C GLN A 68 -4.93 17.73 2.07
N GLN A 69 -6.00 17.50 2.84
CA GLN A 69 -6.84 16.30 2.71
C GLN A 69 -7.61 16.23 1.38
N GLU A 70 -8.06 17.37 0.84
CA GLU A 70 -8.76 17.44 -0.44
C GLU A 70 -7.82 17.04 -1.58
N ALA A 71 -6.64 17.65 -1.63
CA ALA A 71 -5.62 17.33 -2.63
C ALA A 71 -5.14 15.88 -2.50
N ALA A 72 -4.98 15.38 -1.27
CA ALA A 72 -4.63 13.99 -1.03
C ALA A 72 -5.71 13.03 -1.57
N SER A 73 -6.98 13.33 -1.32
CA SER A 73 -8.12 12.54 -1.79
C SER A 73 -8.13 12.41 -3.31
N GLU A 74 -7.88 13.51 -4.02
CA GLU A 74 -7.80 13.49 -5.48
C GLU A 74 -6.69 12.54 -5.98
N GLN A 75 -5.51 12.60 -5.34
CA GLN A 75 -4.40 11.72 -5.71
C GLN A 75 -4.66 10.26 -5.36
N PHE A 76 -5.32 9.97 -4.22
CA PHE A 76 -5.73 8.61 -3.89
C PHE A 76 -6.79 8.08 -4.86
N HIS A 77 -7.74 8.90 -5.31
CA HIS A 77 -8.68 8.48 -6.36
C HIS A 77 -7.99 8.15 -7.68
N ARG A 78 -6.96 8.91 -8.05
CA ARG A 78 -6.13 8.58 -9.22
C ARG A 78 -5.34 7.28 -9.03
N VAL A 79 -4.82 7.00 -7.82
CA VAL A 79 -4.25 5.68 -7.51
C VAL A 79 -5.30 4.58 -7.72
N LEU A 80 -6.52 4.78 -7.21
CA LEU A 80 -7.61 3.81 -7.40
C LEU A 80 -8.10 3.68 -8.84
N SER A 81 -7.91 4.70 -9.68
CA SER A 81 -8.23 4.57 -11.11
C SER A 81 -7.25 3.65 -11.84
N LEU A 82 -6.01 3.55 -11.36
CA LEU A 82 -4.97 2.66 -11.89
C LEU A 82 -5.03 1.28 -11.22
N ASP A 83 -5.29 1.25 -9.92
CA ASP A 83 -5.44 0.06 -9.10
C ASP A 83 -6.66 0.19 -8.17
N PRO A 84 -7.86 -0.23 -8.63
CA PRO A 84 -9.11 -0.10 -7.87
C PRO A 84 -9.12 -0.77 -6.50
N ASP A 85 -8.21 -1.72 -6.26
CA ASP A 85 -8.09 -2.49 -5.04
C ASP A 85 -6.83 -2.11 -4.24
N HIS A 86 -6.24 -0.94 -4.51
CA HIS A 86 -5.07 -0.47 -3.80
C HIS A 86 -5.37 -0.19 -2.32
N VAL A 87 -5.02 -1.15 -1.45
CA VAL A 87 -5.41 -1.17 -0.03
C VAL A 87 -5.02 0.10 0.72
N VAL A 88 -3.81 0.62 0.51
CA VAL A 88 -3.35 1.84 1.21
C VAL A 88 -4.15 3.06 0.76
N ALA A 89 -4.57 3.13 -0.52
CA ALA A 89 -5.34 4.28 -1.01
C ALA A 89 -6.79 4.22 -0.48
N LEU A 90 -7.41 3.04 -0.47
CA LEU A 90 -8.71 2.81 0.17
C LEU A 90 -8.68 3.17 1.67
N LYS A 91 -7.63 2.76 2.38
CA LYS A 91 -7.44 3.08 3.80
C LYS A 91 -7.40 4.58 4.03
N TYR A 92 -6.52 5.31 3.33
CA TYR A 92 -6.40 6.75 3.52
C TYR A 92 -7.67 7.52 3.11
N LEU A 93 -8.36 7.12 2.04
CA LEU A 93 -9.67 7.70 1.71
C LEU A 93 -10.72 7.41 2.79
N GLY A 94 -10.70 6.22 3.38
CA GLY A 94 -11.49 5.89 4.57
C GLY A 94 -11.17 6.83 5.74
N ASP A 95 -9.89 7.05 6.03
CA ASP A 95 -9.44 7.93 7.11
C ASP A 95 -9.86 9.39 6.90
N ILE A 96 -9.77 9.88 5.66
CA ILE A 96 -10.22 11.23 5.27
C ILE A 96 -11.73 11.34 5.45
N LYS A 97 -12.50 10.37 4.94
CA LYS A 97 -13.96 10.35 5.07
C LYS A 97 -14.42 10.28 6.53
N PHE A 98 -13.70 9.51 7.35
CA PHE A 98 -13.95 9.44 8.77
C PHE A 98 -13.69 10.77 9.46
N ALA A 99 -12.61 11.48 9.09
CA ALA A 99 -12.26 12.78 9.66
C ALA A 99 -13.29 13.87 9.34
N VAL A 100 -13.90 13.85 8.15
CA VAL A 100 -14.96 14.79 7.75
C VAL A 100 -16.36 14.39 8.24
N GLY A 101 -16.49 13.30 9.01
CA GLY A 101 -17.76 12.85 9.60
C GLY A 101 -18.61 11.93 8.71
N ASP A 102 -18.16 11.61 7.49
CA ASP A 102 -18.83 10.66 6.60
C ASP A 102 -18.47 9.21 6.96
N GLN A 103 -18.97 8.77 8.11
CA GLN A 103 -18.77 7.42 8.61
C GLN A 103 -19.26 6.33 7.65
N PRO A 104 -20.43 6.46 6.99
CA PRO A 104 -20.89 5.44 6.03
C PRO A 104 -19.90 5.21 4.88
N ALA A 105 -19.39 6.29 4.26
CA ALA A 105 -18.40 6.15 3.18
C ALA A 105 -17.06 5.61 3.70
N ALA A 106 -16.63 6.04 4.88
CA ALA A 106 -15.42 5.51 5.51
C ALA A 106 -15.51 3.99 5.74
N MET A 107 -16.64 3.52 6.29
CA MET A 107 -16.88 2.10 6.52
C MET A 107 -16.92 1.28 5.22
N ALA A 108 -17.44 1.85 4.13
CA ALA A 108 -17.42 1.18 2.83
C ALA A 108 -15.98 0.93 2.34
N ASN A 109 -15.11 1.94 2.46
CA ASN A 109 -13.69 1.80 2.12
C ASN A 109 -12.97 0.78 3.01
N TYR A 110 -13.17 0.83 4.32
CA TYR A 110 -12.56 -0.12 5.25
C TYR A 110 -13.02 -1.57 5.03
N ARG A 111 -14.29 -1.77 4.70
CA ARG A 111 -14.80 -3.11 4.33
C ARG A 111 -14.10 -3.65 3.09
N ARG A 112 -13.86 -2.81 2.08
CA ARG A 112 -13.12 -3.22 0.88
C ARG A 112 -11.67 -3.57 1.20
N VAL A 113 -11.00 -2.78 2.04
CA VAL A 113 -9.66 -3.12 2.55
C VAL A 113 -9.64 -4.51 3.17
N LEU A 114 -10.57 -4.82 4.07
CA LEU A 114 -10.62 -6.11 4.74
C LEU A 114 -11.03 -7.27 3.81
N GLN A 115 -11.79 -7.01 2.75
CA GLN A 115 -12.07 -8.01 1.71
C GLN A 115 -10.79 -8.42 0.95
N ILE A 116 -9.85 -7.49 0.76
CA ILE A 116 -8.59 -7.70 0.05
C ILE A 116 -7.53 -8.28 1.00
N ASP A 117 -7.31 -7.63 2.13
CA ASP A 117 -6.44 -8.08 3.21
C ASP A 117 -7.21 -8.07 4.54
N SER A 118 -7.80 -9.22 4.86
CA SER A 118 -8.59 -9.45 6.08
C SER A 118 -7.83 -9.19 7.39
N GLN A 119 -6.51 -9.11 7.36
CA GLN A 119 -5.65 -8.86 8.52
C GLN A 119 -4.95 -7.51 8.43
N CYS A 120 -5.36 -6.64 7.51
CA CYS A 120 -4.84 -5.29 7.38
C CYS A 120 -5.00 -4.52 8.70
N GLN A 121 -3.90 -3.96 9.20
CA GLN A 121 -3.86 -3.24 10.47
C GLN A 121 -3.99 -1.73 10.29
N GLY A 122 -4.21 -1.04 11.41
CA GLY A 122 -4.17 0.42 11.46
C GLY A 122 -5.35 1.11 10.78
N LEU A 123 -6.48 0.43 10.61
CA LEU A 123 -7.74 1.07 10.25
C LEU A 123 -8.26 1.83 11.47
N ARG A 124 -8.69 3.09 11.29
CA ARG A 124 -9.25 3.91 12.38
C ARG A 124 -10.55 3.35 12.96
N SER A 125 -11.23 2.48 12.21
CA SER A 125 -12.45 1.82 12.67
C SER A 125 -12.18 0.36 13.05
N THR A 126 -12.80 -0.08 14.14
CA THR A 126 -12.94 -1.51 14.47
C THR A 126 -14.03 -2.13 13.58
N VAL A 127 -13.84 -2.12 12.26
CA VAL A 127 -14.71 -2.87 11.35
C VAL A 127 -14.28 -4.32 11.45
N LEU A 128 -15.04 -5.12 12.17
CA LEU A 128 -14.95 -6.57 12.05
C LEU A 128 -15.64 -6.95 10.74
N LEU A 129 -14.96 -7.73 9.89
CA LEU A 129 -15.67 -8.53 8.91
C LEU A 129 -16.55 -9.50 9.71
N GLN A 130 -17.84 -9.17 9.88
CA GLN A 130 -18.76 -10.24 10.16
C GLN A 130 -18.69 -11.18 8.95
N PRO A 131 -18.39 -12.49 9.14
CA PRO A 131 -18.59 -13.43 8.05
C PRO A 131 -20.04 -13.23 7.63
N ARG A 132 -20.24 -12.84 6.38
CA ARG A 132 -21.57 -12.63 5.83
C ARG A 132 -22.26 -13.99 5.95
N THR A 133 -23.00 -14.20 7.03
CA THR A 133 -23.86 -15.36 7.20
C THR A 133 -24.72 -15.30 5.98
N VAL A 134 -24.55 -16.28 5.08
CA VAL A 134 -25.32 -16.34 3.85
C VAL A 134 -26.73 -16.70 4.32
N THR A 135 -27.50 -15.71 4.77
CA THR A 135 -28.93 -15.84 4.86
C THR A 135 -29.35 -16.07 3.42
N ARG A 136 -29.61 -17.34 3.09
CA ARG A 136 -30.34 -17.72 1.88
C ARG A 136 -31.71 -17.08 1.99
N THR A 137 -31.80 -15.80 1.68
CA THR A 137 -33.07 -15.13 1.52
C THR A 137 -33.67 -15.65 0.23
N ILE A 138 -34.76 -16.37 0.38
CA ILE A 138 -35.60 -16.86 -0.71
C ILE A 138 -35.99 -15.63 -1.55
N THR A 139 -35.80 -15.78 -2.85
CA THR A 139 -35.85 -14.79 -3.92
C THR A 139 -37.02 -13.80 -3.83
N LEU A 140 -36.73 -12.50 -4.00
CA LEU A 140 -37.63 -11.57 -4.69
C LEU A 140 -36.79 -10.63 -5.56
N ALA A 141 -37.07 -10.70 -6.87
CA ALA A 141 -36.34 -10.02 -7.92
C ALA A 141 -36.42 -8.50 -7.75
N GLY A 142 -35.27 -7.87 -7.51
CA GLY A 142 -35.12 -6.42 -7.48
C GLY A 142 -33.66 -6.05 -7.68
N LYS A 143 -33.35 -5.53 -8.88
CA LYS A 143 -32.08 -4.93 -9.34
C LYS A 143 -30.81 -5.48 -8.66
N ALA A 144 -30.20 -6.46 -9.32
CA ALA A 144 -28.91 -7.00 -8.94
C ALA A 144 -27.84 -5.89 -8.87
N GLU A 145 -27.45 -5.52 -7.64
CA GLU A 145 -26.12 -4.94 -7.43
C GLU A 145 -25.08 -5.93 -7.97
N PRO A 146 -24.02 -5.45 -8.67
CA PRO A 146 -22.99 -6.34 -9.16
C PRO A 146 -22.39 -7.09 -7.97
N LYS A 147 -22.49 -8.42 -8.01
CA LYS A 147 -21.87 -9.33 -7.03
C LYS A 147 -20.38 -8.95 -6.94
N PRO A 148 -19.84 -8.63 -5.75
CA PRO A 148 -18.40 -8.55 -5.61
C PRO A 148 -17.89 -9.98 -5.79
N GLU A 149 -17.30 -10.24 -6.96
CA GLU A 149 -16.48 -11.43 -7.18
C GLU A 149 -15.48 -11.51 -6.04
N ARG A 150 -15.34 -12.70 -5.43
CA ARG A 150 -14.26 -12.97 -4.49
C ARG A 150 -12.94 -12.77 -5.23
N VAL A 151 -12.36 -11.57 -5.14
CA VAL A 151 -10.98 -11.36 -5.54
C VAL A 151 -10.13 -11.89 -4.39
N ALA A 152 -10.00 -13.21 -4.33
CA ALA A 152 -9.03 -13.85 -3.47
C ALA A 152 -7.65 -13.27 -3.79
N GLY A 153 -6.92 -12.87 -2.75
CA GLY A 153 -5.66 -12.14 -2.78
C GLY A 153 -4.59 -12.75 -3.69
N SER A 154 -4.71 -12.42 -4.96
CA SER A 154 -3.65 -12.48 -5.94
C SER A 154 -3.49 -11.04 -6.37
N LEU A 155 -2.29 -10.48 -6.22
CA LEU A 155 -1.91 -9.26 -6.95
C LEU A 155 -2.34 -9.51 -8.41
N ARG A 156 -3.42 -8.86 -8.89
CA ARG A 156 -3.75 -8.91 -10.32
C ARG A 156 -2.51 -8.38 -11.06
N LYS A 157 -2.33 -8.78 -12.33
CA LYS A 157 -1.19 -8.43 -13.19
C LYS A 157 -1.01 -6.90 -13.34
N ILE A 158 -0.56 -6.23 -12.29
CA ILE A 158 -0.18 -4.83 -12.28
C ILE A 158 1.33 -4.85 -12.56
N PRO A 159 1.78 -4.29 -13.70
CA PRO A 159 3.17 -4.47 -14.16
C PRO A 159 4.24 -3.78 -13.30
N PHE A 160 3.86 -3.08 -12.23
CA PHE A 160 4.69 -2.03 -11.61
C PHE A 160 4.80 -2.12 -10.09
N TYR A 161 4.80 -3.32 -9.52
CA TYR A 161 5.21 -3.47 -8.12
C TYR A 161 6.71 -3.18 -8.00
N THR A 162 7.06 -2.37 -7.01
CA THR A 162 8.44 -2.03 -6.69
C THR A 162 8.74 -2.47 -5.27
N GLU A 163 10.02 -2.65 -4.95
CA GLU A 163 10.46 -2.90 -3.58
C GLU A 163 9.96 -1.79 -2.63
N THR A 164 9.88 -0.54 -3.11
CA THR A 164 9.31 0.60 -2.38
C THR A 164 7.85 0.38 -1.99
N ILE A 165 7.00 -0.17 -2.87
CA ILE A 165 5.62 -0.52 -2.50
C ILE A 165 5.60 -1.58 -1.39
N GLY A 166 6.45 -2.60 -1.48
CA GLY A 166 6.55 -3.63 -0.45
C GLY A 166 6.91 -3.02 0.91
N ASP A 167 7.90 -2.11 0.93
CA ASP A 167 8.33 -1.41 2.15
C ASP A 167 7.23 -0.52 2.72
N LEU A 168 6.51 0.21 1.86
CA LEU A 168 5.35 1.01 2.27
C LEU A 168 4.25 0.13 2.88
N TYR A 169 3.96 -1.04 2.30
CA TYR A 169 3.00 -1.97 2.88
C TYR A 169 3.44 -2.50 4.25
N MET A 170 4.73 -2.74 4.45
CA MET A 170 5.28 -3.12 5.77
C MET A 170 5.07 -2.02 6.81
N GLU A 171 5.34 -0.76 6.47
CA GLU A 171 5.12 0.39 7.36
C GLU A 171 3.64 0.60 7.68
N GLN A 172 2.76 0.35 6.71
CA GLN A 172 1.32 0.56 6.85
C GLN A 172 0.59 -0.58 7.57
N GLY A 173 1.30 -1.65 7.93
CA GLY A 173 0.73 -2.82 8.60
C GLY A 173 0.01 -3.80 7.67
N CYS A 174 0.15 -3.63 6.34
CA CYS A 174 -0.39 -4.53 5.31
C CYS A 174 0.61 -5.67 5.02
N ILE A 175 0.96 -6.43 6.06
CA ILE A 175 2.14 -7.34 6.06
C ILE A 175 1.99 -8.46 5.03
N ARG A 176 0.76 -8.97 4.82
CA ARG A 176 0.50 -10.03 3.85
C ARG A 176 0.73 -9.58 2.42
N LEU A 177 0.24 -8.39 2.07
CA LEU A 177 0.47 -7.79 0.76
C LEU A 177 1.96 -7.47 0.55
N ALA A 178 2.66 -6.98 1.59
CA ALA A 178 4.10 -6.78 1.50
C ALA A 178 4.85 -8.09 1.16
N ALA A 179 4.54 -9.19 1.86
CA ALA A 179 5.11 -10.50 1.58
C ALA A 179 4.82 -10.95 0.13
N GLU A 180 3.61 -10.71 -0.38
CA GLU A 180 3.25 -11.04 -1.75
C GLU A 180 4.05 -10.24 -2.79
N VAL A 181 4.24 -8.94 -2.56
CA VAL A 181 5.07 -8.08 -3.39
C VAL A 181 6.52 -8.56 -3.41
N TYR A 182 7.11 -8.82 -2.23
CA TYR A 182 8.49 -9.32 -2.16
C TYR A 182 8.65 -10.67 -2.85
N ARG A 183 7.68 -11.58 -2.68
CA ARG A 183 7.68 -12.89 -3.33
C ARG A 183 7.62 -12.76 -4.86
N HIS A 184 6.77 -11.87 -5.37
CA HIS A 184 6.68 -11.62 -6.80
C HIS A 184 8.00 -11.06 -7.36
N LEU A 185 8.58 -10.05 -6.70
CA LEU A 185 9.84 -9.44 -7.13
C LEU A 185 11.04 -10.40 -7.03
N HIS A 186 11.07 -11.22 -5.98
CA HIS A 186 12.11 -12.23 -5.81
C HIS A 186 12.05 -13.27 -6.94
N LYS A 187 10.86 -13.71 -7.36
CA LYS A 187 10.71 -14.61 -8.51
C LYS A 187 11.19 -14.01 -9.84
N LEU A 188 11.07 -12.69 -10.01
CA LEU A 188 11.48 -12.00 -11.24
C LEU A 188 12.98 -11.73 -11.32
N SER A 189 13.65 -11.53 -10.18
CA SER A 189 15.03 -11.04 -10.14
C SER A 189 16.02 -11.95 -9.40
N GLU A 190 15.53 -12.98 -8.70
CA GLU A 190 16.29 -13.89 -7.84
C GLU A 190 17.19 -13.18 -6.81
N ASN A 191 16.84 -11.95 -6.43
CA ASN A 191 17.67 -11.12 -5.56
C ASN A 191 17.60 -11.61 -4.10
N PRO A 192 18.74 -11.93 -3.45
CA PRO A 192 18.77 -12.43 -2.07
C PRO A 192 18.23 -11.42 -1.05
N ARG A 193 18.34 -10.10 -1.30
CA ARG A 193 17.79 -9.09 -0.39
C ARG A 193 16.27 -9.12 -0.29
N LEU A 194 15.60 -9.46 -1.40
CA LEU A 194 14.15 -9.62 -1.43
C LEU A 194 13.73 -10.89 -0.67
N ALA A 195 14.57 -11.92 -0.67
CA ALA A 195 14.35 -13.11 0.15
C ALA A 195 14.42 -12.77 1.65
N ASP A 196 15.39 -11.97 2.09
CA ASP A 196 15.48 -11.50 3.48
C ASP A 196 14.24 -10.70 3.89
N LYS A 197 13.77 -9.78 3.01
CA LYS A 197 12.56 -8.99 3.25
C LYS A 197 11.30 -9.86 3.31
N LEU A 198 11.19 -10.84 2.42
CA LEU A 198 10.12 -11.83 2.43
C LEU A 198 10.11 -12.63 3.75
N GLN A 199 11.27 -13.15 4.17
CA GLN A 199 11.40 -13.91 5.40
C GLN A 199 11.00 -13.08 6.63
N ARG A 200 11.38 -11.80 6.68
CA ARG A 200 10.96 -10.87 7.74
C ARG A 200 9.44 -10.66 7.75
N ALA A 201 8.83 -10.48 6.58
CA ALA A 201 7.38 -10.34 6.48
C ALA A 201 6.65 -11.61 6.95
N GLU A 202 7.11 -12.79 6.52
CA GLU A 202 6.56 -14.09 6.91
C GLU A 202 6.79 -14.42 8.40
N GLY A 203 7.90 -13.96 8.98
CA GLY A 203 8.13 -14.03 10.43
C GLY A 203 7.08 -13.24 11.21
N LYS A 204 6.84 -11.97 10.83
CA LYS A 204 5.81 -11.13 11.46
C LYS A 204 4.39 -11.65 11.28
N ILE A 205 4.10 -12.39 10.20
CA ILE A 205 2.81 -13.06 10.02
C ILE A 205 2.68 -14.18 11.06
N ARG A 206 3.68 -15.06 11.17
CA ARG A 206 3.68 -16.18 12.11
C ARG A 206 3.62 -15.76 13.59
N GLU A 207 4.36 -14.72 13.97
CA GLU A 207 4.31 -14.14 15.32
C GLU A 207 2.91 -13.63 15.71
N LYS A 208 2.06 -13.34 14.73
CA LYS A 208 0.69 -12.82 14.94
C LYS A 208 -0.39 -13.89 14.83
N GLU A 209 -0.04 -15.07 14.31
CA GLU A 209 -0.94 -16.23 14.25
C GLU A 209 -0.88 -17.09 15.52
N HIS A 210 0.12 -16.83 16.40
CA HIS A 210 0.27 -17.42 17.73
C HIS A 210 -0.23 -16.48 18.83
#